data_AF-A0A0R3R3R2-F1
#
_entry.id   AF-A0A0R3R3R2-F1
#
_cell.length_a   1.000
_cell.length_b   1.000
_cell.length_c   1.000
_cell.angle_alpha   90.00
_cell.angle_beta   90.00
_cell.angle_gamma   90.00
#
_symmetry.space_group_name_H-M   'P 1'
#
loop_
_entity.id
_entity.type
_entity.pdbx_description
1 polymer ?
#
loop_
_entity_poly.entity_id
_entity_poly.type
_entity_poly.pdbx_seq_one_letter_code
_entity_poly.pdbx_strand_id
1 'polypeptide(L)'
;MEKGVLRVKSVSHHKACLLSLFFRVGEKSPPREYTIMDNVEYTIEIEELSNGKWEPFKGDDVQLEFTRIDPFIRTTLKNYNGKLKAQFKLPDVYGVFKFMVDYRRIGYTHLLNVQQVSVRPLQHTQYERFIYSAYPYYVSAFSMMIGVVLFSCVFLYHKEPSKDVKKD
;
A
#
# COMPACT_ATOMS: atom_id res chain seq x y z
N MET A 1 -38.29 23.27 14.16
CA MET A 1 -36.82 23.11 14.14
C MET A 1 -36.53 21.78 13.50
N GLU A 2 -35.95 21.78 12.31
CA GLU A 2 -35.45 20.56 11.67
C GLU A 2 -34.26 20.05 12.49
N LYS A 3 -34.32 18.79 12.94
CA LYS A 3 -33.27 18.14 13.74
C LYS A 3 -32.87 16.84 13.04
N GLY A 4 -31.60 16.45 13.15
CA GLY A 4 -31.12 15.16 12.65
C GLY A 4 -30.81 15.11 11.14
N VAL A 5 -30.67 16.26 10.47
CA VAL A 5 -30.25 16.30 9.06
C VAL A 5 -28.74 16.22 8.98
N LEU A 6 -28.22 15.19 8.32
CA LEU A 6 -26.78 14.98 8.12
C LEU A 6 -26.39 15.20 6.66
N ARG A 7 -25.18 15.71 6.43
CA ARG A 7 -24.57 15.77 5.10
C ARG A 7 -23.10 15.44 5.14
N VAL A 8 -22.59 14.93 4.01
CA VAL A 8 -21.14 14.82 3.79
C VAL A 8 -20.64 16.13 3.19
N LYS A 9 -19.63 16.73 3.82
CA LYS A 9 -18.97 17.93 3.32
C LYS A 9 -17.85 17.61 2.34
N SER A 10 -16.96 16.71 2.76
CA SER A 10 -15.80 16.32 1.96
C SER A 10 -15.32 14.92 2.34
N VAL A 11 -14.66 14.26 1.39
CA VAL A 11 -14.00 12.97 1.56
C VAL A 11 -12.59 13.08 1.02
N SER A 12 -11.63 12.50 1.73
CA SER A 12 -10.22 12.44 1.35
C SER A 12 -9.67 11.07 1.72
N HIS A 13 -8.91 10.47 0.81
CA HIS A 13 -8.14 9.27 1.09
C HIS A 13 -6.76 9.39 0.43
N HIS A 14 -5.72 8.92 1.11
CA HIS A 14 -4.35 8.98 0.62
C HIS A 14 -3.49 7.91 1.31
N LYS A 15 -2.28 7.68 0.80
CA LYS A 15 -1.34 6.75 1.45
C LYS A 15 -0.93 7.34 2.80
N ALA A 16 -1.12 6.59 3.87
CA ALA A 16 -0.72 7.02 5.20
C ALA A 16 0.81 7.16 5.25
N CYS A 17 1.29 8.28 5.77
CA CYS A 17 2.70 8.49 6.01
C CYS A 17 3.15 7.56 7.14
N LEU A 18 3.78 6.43 6.81
CA LEU A 18 4.49 5.67 7.83
C LEU A 18 5.75 6.44 8.20
N LEU A 19 5.99 6.59 9.50
CA LEU A 19 7.17 7.27 10.05
C LEU A 19 8.41 6.41 9.76
N SER A 20 8.89 6.45 8.52
CA SER A 20 10.21 5.97 8.16
C SER A 20 11.22 6.89 8.83
N LEU A 21 12.16 6.32 9.57
CA LEU A 21 13.26 7.01 10.26
C LEU A 21 14.09 7.93 9.33
N PHE A 22 13.90 7.85 8.01
CA PHE A 22 14.68 8.59 7.04
C PHE A 22 13.91 9.60 6.18
N PHE A 23 12.60 9.46 5.95
CA PHE A 23 11.86 10.40 5.09
C PHE A 23 10.34 10.41 5.40
N ARG A 24 9.76 11.60 5.62
CA ARG A 24 8.31 11.83 5.65
C ARG A 24 7.78 11.99 4.22
N VAL A 25 7.46 10.89 3.55
CA VAL A 25 6.72 10.93 2.27
C VAL A 25 5.26 10.57 2.56
N GLY A 26 4.51 11.55 3.06
CA GLY A 26 3.05 11.49 3.12
C GLY A 26 2.48 12.18 1.90
N GLU A 27 1.85 11.43 1.00
CA GLU A 27 1.10 12.03 -0.11
C GLU A 27 -0.17 12.68 0.44
N LYS A 28 -0.37 13.98 0.22
CA LYS A 28 -1.62 14.67 0.63
C LYS A 28 -2.75 14.49 -0.38
N SER A 29 -2.43 14.02 -1.59
CA SER A 29 -3.38 13.79 -2.68
C SER A 29 -3.74 12.31 -2.78
N PRO A 30 -4.97 11.98 -3.22
CA PRO A 30 -5.33 10.61 -3.53
C PRO A 30 -4.45 10.08 -4.67
N PRO A 31 -3.79 8.92 -4.51
CA PRO A 31 -3.08 8.28 -5.61
C PRO A 31 -4.09 7.77 -6.63
N ARG A 32 -3.65 7.61 -7.89
CA ARG A 32 -4.47 7.01 -8.95
C ARG A 32 -4.89 5.57 -8.61
N GLU A 33 -3.96 4.81 -8.01
CA GLU A 33 -4.14 3.40 -7.68
C GLU A 33 -3.34 3.10 -6.40
N TYR A 34 -3.88 2.22 -5.56
CA TYR A 34 -3.18 1.71 -4.38
C TYR A 34 -2.48 0.39 -4.68
N THR A 35 -1.42 0.07 -3.93
CA THR A 35 -0.82 -1.25 -3.96
C THR A 35 -1.37 -2.13 -2.84
N ILE A 36 -1.36 -3.45 -3.06
CA ILE A 36 -1.60 -4.42 -1.98
C ILE A 36 -0.72 -4.07 -0.77
N MET A 37 -1.24 -4.27 0.44
CA MET A 37 -0.52 -4.03 1.68
C MET A 37 -0.10 -2.57 1.95
N ASP A 38 -0.58 -1.60 1.16
CA ASP A 38 -0.39 -0.17 1.46
C ASP A 38 -1.10 0.22 2.77
N ASN A 39 -0.50 1.13 3.53
CA ASN A 39 -1.19 1.81 4.62
C ASN A 39 -1.95 3.02 4.06
N VAL A 40 -3.23 3.14 4.40
CA VAL A 40 -4.12 4.17 3.87
C VAL A 40 -4.75 4.94 5.02
N GLU A 41 -4.84 6.26 4.86
CA GLU A 41 -5.64 7.14 5.72
C GLU A 41 -6.90 7.55 4.96
N TYR A 42 -8.06 7.28 5.55
CA TYR A 42 -9.36 7.75 5.09
C TYR A 42 -9.89 8.82 6.03
N THR A 43 -10.37 9.93 5.47
CA THR A 43 -10.96 11.05 6.19
C THR A 43 -12.30 11.42 5.55
N ILE A 44 -13.34 11.56 6.37
CA ILE A 44 -14.64 12.10 5.97
C ILE A 44 -15.07 13.20 6.94
N GLU A 45 -15.62 14.28 6.38
CA GLU A 45 -16.18 15.39 7.14
C GLU A 45 -17.70 15.32 7.03
N ILE A 46 -18.37 15.11 8.17
CA ILE A 46 -19.82 15.03 8.27
C ILE A 46 -20.30 16.25 9.07
N GLU A 47 -21.34 16.90 8.57
CA GLU A 47 -21.98 18.04 9.24
C GLU A 47 -23.45 17.70 9.57
N GLU A 48 -23.92 18.21 10.70
CA GLU A 48 -25.29 18.13 11.17
C GLU A 48 -25.93 19.54 11.14
N LEU A 49 -27.18 19.63 10.71
CA LEU A 49 -27.95 20.87 10.73
C LEU A 49 -28.51 21.10 12.14
N SER A 50 -27.98 22.10 12.85
CA SER A 50 -28.41 22.52 14.17
C SER A 50 -28.79 24.00 14.17
N ASN A 51 -30.03 24.33 14.53
CA ASN A 51 -30.55 25.70 14.59
C ASN A 51 -30.29 26.54 13.30
N GLY A 52 -30.41 25.91 12.13
CA GLY A 52 -30.20 26.55 10.82
C GLY A 52 -28.73 26.75 10.44
N LYS A 53 -27.77 26.26 11.23
CA LYS A 53 -26.34 26.28 10.93
C LYS A 53 -25.80 24.85 10.80
N TRP A 54 -24.81 24.67 9.94
CA TRP A 54 -24.12 23.40 9.78
C TRP A 54 -22.97 23.33 10.79
N GLU A 55 -23.05 22.36 11.69
CA GLU A 55 -22.05 22.12 12.72
C GLU A 55 -21.39 20.74 12.50
N PRO A 56 -20.13 20.54 12.91
CA PRO A 56 -19.48 19.24 12.79
C PRO A 56 -20.22 18.15 13.57
N PHE A 57 -20.44 17.00 12.93
CA PHE A 57 -21.10 15.86 13.56
C PHE A 57 -20.24 15.29 14.70
N LYS A 58 -20.89 14.99 15.84
CA LYS A 58 -20.22 14.55 17.08
C LYS A 58 -20.37 13.05 17.37
N GLY A 59 -20.94 12.26 16.46
CA GLY A 59 -21.06 10.82 16.66
C GLY A 59 -19.72 10.09 16.53
N ASP A 60 -19.51 9.09 17.39
CA ASP A 60 -18.29 8.28 17.47
C ASP A 60 -18.48 6.86 16.93
N ASP A 61 -19.67 6.53 16.43
CA ASP A 61 -20.07 5.19 15.98
C ASP A 61 -20.13 5.04 14.46
N VAL A 62 -19.58 6.03 13.72
CA VAL A 62 -19.48 5.97 12.26
C VAL A 62 -18.46 4.92 11.86
N GLN A 63 -18.86 3.97 11.02
CA GLN A 63 -18.01 2.89 10.54
C GLN A 63 -17.65 3.08 9.07
N LEU A 64 -16.40 2.78 8.77
CA LEU A 64 -15.88 2.66 7.42
C LEU A 64 -15.74 1.18 7.07
N GLU A 65 -16.24 0.83 5.89
CA GLU A 65 -16.06 -0.47 5.28
C GLU A 65 -15.18 -0.36 4.05
N PHE A 66 -14.19 -1.24 3.95
CA PHE A 66 -13.41 -1.45 2.74
C PHE A 66 -13.90 -2.74 2.10
N THR A 67 -14.71 -2.61 1.05
CA THR A 67 -15.51 -3.71 0.49
C THR A 67 -15.22 -3.94 -0.98
N ARG A 68 -15.43 -5.18 -1.44
CA ARG A 68 -15.48 -5.53 -2.86
C ARG A 68 -16.84 -6.14 -3.18
N ILE A 69 -16.97 -7.45 -2.98
CA ILE A 69 -18.25 -8.17 -2.95
C ILE A 69 -18.69 -8.23 -1.49
N ASP A 70 -17.78 -8.67 -0.62
CA ASP A 70 -17.93 -8.69 0.83
C ASP A 70 -16.97 -7.67 1.49
N PRO A 71 -17.30 -7.18 2.70
CA PRO A 71 -16.42 -6.27 3.44
C PRO A 71 -15.18 -7.01 3.94
N PHE A 72 -13.99 -6.56 3.52
CA PHE A 72 -12.72 -7.12 3.99
C PHE A 72 -12.28 -6.50 5.32
N ILE A 73 -12.53 -5.20 5.48
CA ILE A 73 -12.15 -4.44 6.67
C ILE A 73 -13.34 -3.59 7.08
N ARG A 74 -13.64 -3.60 8.38
CA ARG A 74 -14.61 -2.69 9.00
C ARG A 74 -13.92 -2.03 10.18
N THR A 75 -13.90 -0.71 10.21
CA THR A 75 -13.23 0.05 11.27
C THR A 75 -14.07 1.27 11.66
N THR A 76 -14.10 1.58 12.95
CA THR A 76 -14.80 2.76 13.46
C THR A 76 -13.92 3.99 13.25
N LEU A 77 -14.50 5.04 12.67
CA LEU A 77 -13.82 6.30 12.45
C LEU A 77 -13.68 7.07 13.77
N LYS A 78 -12.49 7.60 14.03
CA LYS A 78 -12.23 8.44 15.21
C LYS A 78 -12.41 9.90 14.85
N ASN A 79 -13.10 10.65 15.69
CA ASN A 79 -13.34 12.07 15.48
C ASN A 79 -12.13 12.92 15.91
N TYR A 80 -11.58 13.68 14.98
CA TYR A 80 -10.52 14.66 15.20
C TYR A 80 -11.03 16.05 14.81
N ASN A 81 -11.62 16.76 15.77
CA ASN A 81 -12.09 18.14 15.60
C ASN A 81 -13.05 18.32 14.40
N GLY A 82 -14.02 17.40 14.25
CA GLY A 82 -15.00 17.40 13.16
C GLY A 82 -14.58 16.63 11.92
N LYS A 83 -13.37 16.07 11.89
CA LYS A 83 -12.90 15.17 10.82
C LYS A 83 -12.85 13.74 11.34
N LEU A 84 -13.67 12.87 10.77
CA LEU A 84 -13.70 11.46 11.11
C LEU A 84 -12.61 10.74 10.30
N LYS A 85 -11.67 10.10 10.99
CA LYS A 85 -10.49 9.47 10.38
C LYS A 85 -10.31 8.02 10.78
N ALA A 86 -9.80 7.22 9.86
CA ALA A 86 -9.24 5.91 10.16
C ALA A 86 -7.99 5.65 9.32
N GLN A 87 -7.04 4.97 9.93
CA GLN A 87 -5.85 4.46 9.26
C GLN A 87 -5.88 2.94 9.34
N PHE A 88 -5.65 2.28 8.21
CA PHE A 88 -5.60 0.82 8.13
C PHE A 88 -4.73 0.36 6.97
N LYS A 89 -4.37 -0.92 6.98
CA LYS A 89 -3.58 -1.56 5.94
C LYS A 89 -4.51 -2.28 4.96
N LEU A 90 -4.28 -2.10 3.66
CA LEU A 90 -5.03 -2.79 2.62
C LEU A 90 -4.77 -4.30 2.64
N PRO A 91 -5.75 -5.14 2.25
CA PRO A 91 -5.58 -6.58 2.20
C PRO A 91 -4.61 -7.00 1.10
N ASP A 92 -4.08 -8.23 1.23
CA ASP A 92 -3.25 -8.89 0.21
C ASP A 92 -4.11 -9.51 -0.92
N VAL A 93 -5.11 -8.77 -1.39
CA VAL A 93 -5.98 -9.17 -2.49
C VAL A 93 -6.16 -7.97 -3.40
N TYR A 94 -5.84 -8.15 -4.68
CA TYR A 94 -5.99 -7.09 -5.68
C TYR A 94 -7.42 -7.06 -6.26
N GLY A 95 -7.78 -5.92 -6.84
CA GLY A 95 -9.07 -5.72 -7.49
C GLY A 95 -9.60 -4.31 -7.31
N VAL A 96 -10.88 -4.14 -7.66
CA VAL A 96 -11.60 -2.88 -7.46
C VAL A 96 -12.33 -2.95 -6.12
N PHE A 97 -11.98 -2.05 -5.22
CA PHE A 97 -12.58 -1.93 -3.89
C PHE A 97 -13.38 -0.64 -3.79
N LYS A 98 -14.15 -0.52 -2.71
CA LYS A 98 -14.91 0.67 -2.37
C LYS A 98 -14.68 1.00 -0.90
N PHE A 99 -14.36 2.26 -0.61
CA PHE A 99 -14.58 2.83 0.71
C PHE A 99 -16.07 3.14 0.83
N MET A 100 -16.74 2.52 1.78
CA MET A 100 -18.17 2.67 2.01
C MET A 100 -18.41 3.12 3.44
N VAL A 101 -19.13 4.23 3.59
CA VAL A 101 -19.65 4.71 4.86
C VAL A 101 -21.16 4.71 4.74
N ASP A 102 -21.81 3.79 5.45
CA ASP A 102 -23.26 3.70 5.55
C ASP A 102 -23.66 3.98 7.00
N TYR A 103 -24.20 5.18 7.23
CA TYR A 103 -24.66 5.61 8.54
C TYR A 103 -26.19 5.68 8.55
N ARG A 104 -26.78 4.65 9.16
CA ARG A 104 -28.23 4.53 9.37
C ARG A 104 -28.54 4.45 10.86
N ARG A 105 -29.11 5.52 11.40
CA ARG A 105 -29.57 5.63 12.79
C ARG A 105 -30.95 6.24 12.87
N ILE A 106 -31.73 5.80 13.85
CA ILE A 106 -33.07 6.34 14.11
C ILE A 106 -32.93 7.80 14.52
N GLY A 107 -33.71 8.69 13.92
CA GLY A 107 -33.65 10.13 14.18
C GLY A 107 -32.61 10.90 13.37
N TYR A 108 -31.83 10.23 12.51
CA TYR A 108 -30.89 10.86 11.58
C TYR A 108 -31.22 10.56 10.11
N THR A 109 -30.85 11.47 9.21
CA THR A 109 -30.86 11.20 7.77
C THR A 109 -29.90 10.07 7.43
N HIS A 110 -30.32 9.17 6.54
CA HIS A 110 -29.47 8.11 6.03
C HIS A 110 -28.33 8.71 5.19
N LEU A 111 -27.10 8.43 5.61
CA LEU A 111 -25.91 8.93 4.93
C LEU A 111 -25.15 7.76 4.32
N LEU A 112 -25.12 7.73 2.99
CA LEU A 112 -24.38 6.75 2.20
C LEU A 112 -23.32 7.46 1.37
N ASN A 113 -22.05 7.14 1.59
CA ASN A 113 -20.95 7.58 0.75
C ASN A 113 -20.15 6.37 0.27
N VAL A 114 -19.92 6.30 -1.04
CA VAL A 114 -19.18 5.21 -1.68
C VAL A 114 -18.11 5.82 -2.59
N GLN A 115 -16.84 5.51 -2.32
CA GLN A 115 -15.70 5.89 -3.15
C GLN A 115 -15.04 4.64 -3.71
N GLN A 116 -15.01 4.51 -5.03
CA GLN A 116 -14.39 3.37 -5.70
C GLN A 116 -12.88 3.61 -5.90
N VAL A 117 -12.07 2.62 -5.58
CA VAL A 117 -10.61 2.65 -5.76
C VAL A 117 -10.09 1.34 -6.32
N SER A 118 -9.00 1.42 -7.08
CA SER A 118 -8.28 0.24 -7.58
C SER A 118 -7.11 -0.09 -6.66
N VAL A 119 -7.01 -1.38 -6.31
CA VAL A 119 -5.86 -1.97 -5.62
C VAL A 119 -5.15 -2.89 -6.60
N ARG A 120 -3.93 -2.54 -6.96
CA ARG A 120 -3.09 -3.30 -7.89
C ARG A 120 -2.08 -4.17 -7.14
N PRO A 121 -1.63 -5.29 -7.74
CA PRO A 121 -0.49 -6.03 -7.21
C PRO A 121 0.82 -5.21 -7.32
N LEU A 122 1.87 -5.71 -6.66
CA LEU A 122 3.21 -5.16 -6.77
C LEU A 122 3.74 -5.29 -8.21
N GLN A 123 4.42 -4.24 -8.67
CA GLN A 123 5.16 -4.28 -9.93
C GLN A 123 6.48 -5.01 -9.77
N HIS A 124 7.05 -5.52 -10.87
CA HIS A 124 8.33 -6.21 -10.87
C HIS A 124 9.48 -5.38 -10.25
N THR A 125 9.42 -4.06 -10.35
CA THR A 125 10.40 -3.12 -9.78
C THR A 125 10.23 -2.90 -8.27
N GLN A 126 9.10 -3.29 -7.69
CA GLN A 126 8.73 -3.01 -6.31
C GLN A 126 9.00 -4.19 -5.36
N TYR A 127 9.40 -5.35 -5.90
CA TYR A 127 9.86 -6.46 -5.07
C TYR A 127 11.19 -6.12 -4.41
N GLU A 128 11.41 -6.69 -3.24
CA GLU A 128 12.69 -6.59 -2.55
C GLU A 128 13.83 -7.17 -3.40
N ARG A 129 14.95 -6.45 -3.43
CA ARG A 129 16.16 -6.85 -4.14
C ARG A 129 17.29 -7.01 -3.13
N PHE A 130 18.23 -7.91 -3.42
CA PHE A 130 19.39 -8.18 -2.57
C PHE A 130 19.01 -8.73 -1.19
N ILE A 131 18.23 -9.82 -1.20
CA ILE A 131 17.80 -10.51 0.02
C ILE A 131 19.02 -11.20 0.64
N TYR A 132 19.23 -11.05 1.95
CA TYR A 132 20.39 -11.63 2.65
C TYR A 132 20.48 -13.15 2.48
N SER A 133 19.34 -13.84 2.55
CA SER A 133 19.30 -15.29 2.37
C SER A 133 19.72 -15.74 0.95
N ALA A 134 19.71 -14.85 -0.03
CA ALA A 134 20.06 -15.15 -1.42
C ALA A 134 21.53 -14.87 -1.78
N TYR A 135 22.35 -14.39 -0.83
CA TYR A 135 23.79 -14.11 -1.07
C TYR A 135 24.57 -15.29 -1.68
N PRO A 136 24.38 -16.56 -1.26
CA PRO A 136 25.09 -17.69 -1.87
C PRO A 136 24.86 -17.79 -3.39
N TYR A 137 23.64 -17.51 -3.85
CA TYR A 137 23.31 -17.54 -5.27
C TYR A 137 23.98 -16.40 -6.03
N TYR A 138 23.94 -15.18 -5.47
CA TYR A 138 24.61 -14.03 -6.09
C TYR A 138 26.11 -14.26 -6.24
N VAL A 139 26.78 -14.76 -5.19
CA VAL A 139 28.22 -15.06 -5.22
C VAL A 139 28.53 -16.19 -6.20
N SER A 140 27.71 -17.24 -6.26
CA SER A 140 27.92 -18.37 -7.18
C SER A 140 27.91 -17.92 -8.65
N ALA A 141 27.00 -17.03 -9.03
CA ALA A 141 26.92 -16.51 -10.40
C ALA A 141 28.19 -15.75 -10.79
N PHE A 142 28.65 -14.84 -9.92
CA PHE A 142 29.90 -14.11 -10.14
C PHE A 142 31.13 -15.03 -10.12
N SER A 143 31.14 -16.06 -9.26
CA SER A 143 32.23 -17.05 -9.22
C SER A 143 32.34 -17.82 -10.54
N MET A 144 31.22 -18.24 -11.13
CA MET A 144 31.22 -18.91 -12.44
C MET A 144 31.71 -17.99 -13.56
N MET A 145 31.30 -16.71 -13.56
CA MET A 145 31.79 -15.74 -14.53
C MET A 145 33.31 -15.55 -14.45
N ILE A 146 33.84 -15.38 -13.24
CA ILE A 146 35.29 -15.26 -13.00
C ILE A 146 35.99 -16.56 -13.40
N GLY A 147 35.42 -17.72 -13.06
CA GLY A 147 35.96 -19.03 -13.40
C GLY A 147 36.11 -19.24 -14.91
N VAL A 148 35.11 -18.86 -15.70
CA VAL A 148 35.18 -18.95 -17.17
C VAL A 148 36.24 -18.01 -17.74
N VAL A 149 36.37 -16.78 -17.21
CA VAL A 149 37.40 -15.84 -17.65
C VAL A 149 38.80 -16.39 -17.34
N LEU A 150 39.04 -16.85 -16.11
CA LEU A 150 40.32 -17.43 -15.72
C LEU A 150 40.65 -18.70 -16.51
N PHE A 151 39.66 -19.58 -16.69
CA PHE A 151 39.81 -20.80 -17.48
C PHE A 151 40.18 -20.46 -18.92
N SER A 152 39.50 -19.51 -19.55
CA SER A 152 39.81 -19.06 -20.92
C SER A 152 41.25 -18.56 -21.02
N CYS A 153 41.69 -17.69 -20.10
CA CYS A 153 43.07 -17.21 -20.07
C CYS A 153 44.09 -18.35 -19.92
N VAL A 154 43.89 -19.25 -18.95
CA VAL A 154 44.83 -20.36 -18.73
C VAL A 154 44.84 -21.30 -19.94
N PHE A 155 43.66 -21.62 -20.50
CA PHE A 155 43.53 -22.52 -21.63
C PHE A 155 44.22 -21.98 -22.89
N LEU A 156 44.06 -20.70 -23.21
CA LEU A 156 44.71 -20.10 -24.39
C LEU A 156 46.24 -19.99 -24.23
N TYR A 157 46.74 -19.71 -23.03
CA TYR A 157 48.18 -19.54 -22.78
C TYR A 157 48.86 -20.81 -22.26
N HIS A 158 48.16 -21.95 -22.26
CA HIS A 158 48.74 -23.23 -21.86
C HIS A 158 49.67 -23.77 -22.96
N LYS A 159 50.94 -23.97 -22.63
CA LYS A 159 51.91 -24.62 -23.51
C LYS A 159 51.95 -26.12 -23.20
N GLU A 160 51.72 -26.96 -24.20
CA GLU A 160 51.88 -28.41 -24.04
C GLU A 160 53.34 -28.76 -23.69
N PRO A 161 53.58 -29.71 -22.77
CA PRO A 161 54.93 -30.18 -22.49
C PRO A 161 55.52 -30.85 -23.74
N SER A 162 56.79 -30.56 -24.05
CA SER A 162 57.50 -31.19 -25.16
C SER A 162 57.58 -32.70 -24.94
N LYS A 163 57.13 -33.48 -25.92
CA LYS A 163 57.35 -34.93 -25.93
C LYS A 163 58.85 -35.17 -26.12
N ASP A 164 59.56 -35.47 -25.03
CA ASP A 164 60.95 -35.90 -25.12
C ASP A 164 60.99 -37.25 -25.86
N VAL A 165 61.34 -37.20 -27.14
CA VAL A 165 61.64 -38.39 -27.94
C VAL A 165 62.96 -38.95 -27.40
N LYS A 166 62.88 -40.00 -26.57
CA LYS A 166 64.05 -40.83 -26.26
C LYS A 166 64.60 -41.35 -27.58
N LYS A 167 65.80 -40.90 -27.93
CA LYS A 167 66.57 -41.36 -29.07
C LYS A 167 67.53 -42.42 -28.54
N ASP A 168 67.21 -43.68 -28.83
CA ASP A 168 68.09 -44.83 -28.61
C ASP A 168 69.36 -44.72 -29.46
#